data_AF-A0A9W6RX88-F1
#
_entry.id   AF-A0A9W6RX88-F1
#
_cell.length_a   1.000
_cell.length_b   1.000
_cell.length_c   1.000
_cell.angle_alpha   90.00
_cell.angle_beta   90.00
_cell.angle_gamma   90.00
#
_symmetry.space_group_name_H-M   'P 1'
#
loop_
_entity.id
_entity.type
_entity.pdbx_description
1 polymer ?
#
loop_
_entity_poly.entity_id
_entity_poly.type
_entity_poly.pdbx_seq_one_letter_code
_entity_poly.pdbx_strand_id
1 'polypeptide(L)'
;MAWRRLSDREAGRELEGPYEGVPAHLAGQLEHWLKEMLMWRPSSAEANSLILTVAGMTRVAVGGWSTPNYAFEELFRAAEADPEVFLDIVDATLAVTTGGEEDLRRALELCGSVWTVSPDGRSLQRRVAPAMVSAAERAMSPLDAASEELRLAWAAAYGRGPDASDAWDHSIKAAESVLIPVVVPKKAKATMGDVLGQLRRPENGWRLVLPGADGDHAVAPLVGMLRLLWPNPDRHGAGQRRTPTLEEAQAVVQLTVTIVQWARDGVLRK
;
A
#
# COMPACT_ATOMS: atom_id res chain seq x y z
N MET A 1 -14.24 11.94 -1.18
CA MET A 1 -13.96 11.53 0.21
C MET A 1 -13.91 10.03 0.23
N ALA A 2 -12.79 9.45 0.67
CA ALA A 2 -12.69 8.01 0.90
C ALA A 2 -13.66 7.61 2.02
N TRP A 3 -14.34 6.47 1.88
CA TRP A 3 -15.25 5.98 2.92
C TRP A 3 -14.44 5.59 4.17
N ARG A 4 -14.88 6.03 5.35
CA ARG A 4 -14.36 5.62 6.66
C ARG A 4 -15.49 5.14 7.55
N ARG A 5 -15.22 4.17 8.43
CA ARG A 5 -16.21 3.70 9.42
C ARG A 5 -16.67 4.88 10.28
N LEU A 6 -17.95 4.91 10.63
CA LEU A 6 -18.50 5.99 11.45
C LEU A 6 -17.80 6.09 12.81
N SER A 7 -17.51 4.96 13.44
CA SER A 7 -16.77 4.90 14.71
C SER A 7 -15.38 5.52 14.63
N ASP A 8 -14.68 5.30 13.53
CA ASP A 8 -13.32 5.78 13.34
C ASP A 8 -13.34 7.28 13.07
N ARG A 9 -14.33 7.75 12.31
CA ARG A 9 -14.59 9.18 12.09
C ARG A 9 -14.92 9.91 13.38
N GLU A 10 -15.80 9.35 14.21
CA GLU A 10 -16.21 9.98 15.48
C GLU A 10 -15.11 9.94 16.54
N ALA A 11 -14.33 8.87 16.58
CA ALA A 11 -13.24 8.71 17.55
C ALA A 11 -11.90 9.32 17.09
N GLY A 12 -11.82 9.86 15.86
CA GLY A 12 -10.58 10.36 15.30
C GLY A 12 -9.49 9.30 15.15
N ARG A 13 -9.87 8.02 15.00
CA ARG A 13 -8.91 6.91 14.86
C ARG A 13 -8.28 6.92 13.47
N GLU A 14 -7.03 6.50 13.41
CA GLU A 14 -6.26 6.40 12.18
C GLU A 14 -6.79 5.28 11.27
N LEU A 15 -6.43 5.37 9.98
CA LEU A 15 -6.74 4.34 9.00
C LEU A 15 -5.97 3.05 9.36
N GLU A 16 -6.68 1.92 9.40
CA GLU A 16 -6.05 0.63 9.69
C GLU A 16 -5.61 -0.09 8.40
N GLY A 17 -4.51 -0.83 8.47
CA GLY A 17 -3.98 -1.66 7.39
C GLY A 17 -2.74 -1.06 6.69
N PRO A 18 -2.22 -1.71 5.65
CA PRO A 18 -2.72 -2.94 5.02
C PRO A 18 -2.62 -4.19 5.93
N TYR A 19 -3.48 -5.17 5.68
CA TYR A 19 -3.62 -6.40 6.48
C TYR A 19 -3.00 -7.60 5.78
N GLU A 20 -2.16 -8.34 6.50
CA GLU A 20 -1.65 -9.65 6.10
C GLU A 20 -2.73 -10.73 6.12
N GLY A 21 -2.49 -11.84 5.40
CA GLY A 21 -3.37 -13.00 5.37
C GLY A 21 -4.79 -12.71 4.86
N VAL A 22 -5.76 -13.44 5.40
CA VAL A 22 -7.20 -13.25 5.17
C VAL A 22 -7.86 -12.75 6.46
N PRO A 23 -7.96 -11.43 6.69
CA PRO A 23 -8.67 -10.93 7.86
C PRO A 23 -10.16 -11.26 7.80
N ALA A 24 -10.81 -11.38 8.96
CA ALA A 24 -12.21 -11.83 9.05
C ALA A 24 -13.20 -11.02 8.20
N HIS A 25 -12.97 -9.70 8.04
CA HIS A 25 -13.81 -8.84 7.21
C HIS A 25 -13.60 -9.02 5.69
N LEU A 26 -12.55 -9.72 5.27
CA LEU A 26 -12.28 -10.09 3.87
C LEU A 26 -12.82 -11.49 3.54
N ALA A 27 -12.81 -12.42 4.49
CA ALA A 27 -13.15 -13.83 4.28
C ALA A 27 -14.46 -14.05 3.52
N GLY A 28 -15.56 -13.38 3.93
CA GLY A 28 -16.86 -13.54 3.28
C GLY A 28 -16.91 -13.02 1.83
N GLN A 29 -16.09 -12.02 1.47
CA GLN A 29 -16.01 -11.57 0.07
C GLN A 29 -15.22 -12.57 -0.78
N LEU A 30 -14.18 -13.18 -0.22
CA LEU A 30 -13.42 -14.22 -0.92
C LEU A 30 -14.25 -15.50 -1.08
N GLU A 31 -15.04 -15.89 -0.08
CA GLU A 31 -16.00 -16.99 -0.18
C GLU A 31 -16.99 -16.77 -1.33
N HIS A 32 -17.62 -15.59 -1.36
CA HIS A 32 -18.56 -15.24 -2.41
C HIS A 32 -17.89 -15.29 -3.79
N TRP A 33 -16.69 -14.71 -3.91
CA TRP A 33 -15.92 -14.75 -5.15
C TRP A 33 -15.58 -16.19 -5.57
N LEU A 34 -15.08 -17.03 -4.66
CA LEU A 34 -14.79 -18.44 -4.94
C LEU A 34 -16.04 -19.18 -5.41
N LYS A 35 -17.20 -18.89 -4.81
CA LYS A 35 -18.47 -19.49 -5.20
C LYS A 35 -18.87 -19.11 -6.63
N GLU A 36 -18.78 -17.84 -7.00
CA GLU A 36 -19.02 -17.38 -8.37
C GLU A 36 -18.06 -18.08 -9.35
N MET A 37 -16.77 -18.12 -9.02
CA MET A 37 -15.75 -18.69 -9.90
C MET A 37 -15.83 -20.20 -10.04
N LEU A 38 -16.25 -20.94 -9.00
CA LEU A 38 -16.21 -22.40 -9.01
C LEU A 38 -17.58 -23.04 -9.29
N MET A 39 -18.67 -22.43 -8.83
CA MET A 39 -20.00 -23.04 -8.83
C MET A 39 -20.88 -22.64 -10.02
N TRP A 40 -20.72 -21.44 -10.56
CA TRP A 40 -21.59 -20.93 -11.63
C TRP A 40 -21.12 -21.45 -13.00
N ARG A 41 -21.31 -22.75 -13.22
CA ARG A 41 -20.92 -23.46 -14.45
C ARG A 41 -22.12 -24.00 -15.21
N PRO A 42 -22.02 -24.15 -16.55
CA PRO A 42 -23.09 -24.73 -17.38
C PRO A 42 -23.61 -26.08 -16.89
N SER A 43 -22.74 -26.87 -16.22
CA SER A 43 -23.12 -28.16 -15.65
C SER A 43 -22.47 -28.40 -14.28
N SER A 44 -23.13 -29.22 -13.46
CA SER A 44 -22.59 -29.67 -12.18
C SER A 44 -21.29 -30.46 -12.34
N ALA A 45 -21.11 -31.18 -13.47
CA ALA A 45 -19.88 -31.93 -13.74
C ALA A 45 -18.68 -30.99 -13.95
N GLU A 46 -18.87 -29.88 -14.67
CA GLU A 46 -17.83 -28.86 -14.87
C GLU A 46 -17.45 -28.16 -13.56
N ALA A 47 -18.44 -27.77 -12.74
CA ALA A 47 -18.18 -27.22 -11.42
C ALA A 47 -17.37 -28.20 -10.55
N ASN A 48 -17.77 -29.47 -10.53
CA ASN A 48 -17.05 -30.49 -9.78
C ASN A 48 -15.60 -30.65 -10.26
N SER A 49 -15.40 -30.69 -11.58
CA SER A 49 -14.07 -30.82 -12.19
C SER A 49 -13.14 -29.66 -11.79
N LEU A 50 -13.66 -28.42 -11.77
CA LEU A 50 -12.88 -27.26 -11.34
C LEU A 50 -12.54 -27.29 -9.85
N ILE A 51 -13.50 -27.64 -8.99
CA ILE A 51 -13.25 -27.77 -7.55
C ILE A 51 -12.18 -28.84 -7.28
N LEU A 52 -12.26 -30.00 -7.93
CA LEU A 52 -11.26 -31.06 -7.80
C LEU A 52 -9.89 -30.64 -8.35
N THR A 53 -9.87 -29.82 -9.40
CA THR A 53 -8.62 -29.25 -9.95
C THR A 53 -7.96 -28.33 -8.92
N VAL A 54 -8.71 -27.38 -8.36
CA VAL A 54 -8.21 -26.46 -7.32
C VAL A 54 -7.77 -27.24 -6.08
N ALA A 55 -8.60 -28.16 -5.59
CA ALA A 55 -8.27 -29.03 -4.46
C ALA A 55 -6.97 -29.83 -4.70
N GLY A 56 -6.78 -30.35 -5.92
CA GLY A 56 -5.55 -31.04 -6.32
C GLY A 56 -4.33 -30.12 -6.32
N MET A 57 -4.46 -28.89 -6.81
CA MET A 57 -3.40 -27.88 -6.83
C MET A 57 -2.99 -27.44 -5.42
N THR A 58 -3.95 -27.28 -4.52
CA THR A 58 -3.74 -26.84 -3.13
C THR A 58 -3.56 -27.98 -2.13
N ARG A 59 -3.60 -29.22 -2.61
CA ARG A 59 -3.48 -30.45 -1.78
C ARG A 59 -4.56 -30.55 -0.70
N VAL A 60 -5.72 -29.96 -0.93
CA VAL A 60 -6.89 -30.09 -0.06
C VAL A 60 -7.62 -31.38 -0.40
N ALA A 61 -7.89 -32.21 0.61
CA ALA A 61 -8.63 -33.44 0.43
C ALA A 61 -10.12 -33.15 0.27
N VAL A 62 -10.68 -33.55 -0.87
CA VAL A 62 -12.11 -33.44 -1.20
C VAL A 62 -12.61 -34.81 -1.64
N GLY A 63 -13.84 -35.16 -1.25
CA GLY A 63 -14.43 -36.46 -1.58
C GLY A 63 -14.62 -36.65 -3.09
N GLY A 64 -14.07 -37.73 -3.66
CA GLY A 64 -14.13 -38.00 -5.11
C GLY A 64 -15.53 -38.28 -5.67
N TRP A 65 -16.52 -38.56 -4.82
CA TRP A 65 -17.94 -38.75 -5.17
C TRP A 65 -18.84 -37.62 -4.67
N SER A 66 -18.25 -36.52 -4.18
CA SER A 66 -19.00 -35.38 -3.67
C SER A 66 -19.73 -34.67 -4.81
N THR A 67 -20.92 -34.14 -4.52
CA THR A 67 -21.55 -33.15 -5.40
C THR A 67 -20.75 -31.85 -5.34
N PRO A 68 -20.87 -30.95 -6.34
CA PRO A 68 -20.15 -29.67 -6.32
C PRO A 68 -20.37 -28.88 -5.03
N ASN A 69 -21.57 -28.89 -4.47
CA ASN A 69 -21.86 -28.22 -3.20
C ASN A 69 -21.03 -28.82 -2.06
N TYR A 70 -21.05 -30.15 -1.89
CA TYR A 70 -20.26 -30.78 -0.84
C TYR A 70 -18.76 -30.60 -1.05
N ALA A 71 -18.30 -30.71 -2.30
CA ALA A 71 -16.90 -30.51 -2.66
C ALA A 71 -16.43 -29.07 -2.36
N PHE A 72 -17.26 -28.07 -2.66
CA PHE A 72 -16.99 -26.68 -2.34
C PHE A 72 -16.97 -26.44 -0.83
N GLU A 73 -17.92 -26.98 -0.07
CA GLU A 73 -17.96 -26.85 1.39
C GLU A 73 -16.73 -27.50 2.06
N GLU A 74 -16.24 -28.63 1.55
CA GLU A 74 -15.01 -29.26 2.01
C GLU A 74 -13.78 -28.39 1.72
N LEU A 75 -13.70 -27.84 0.50
CA LEU A 75 -12.65 -26.90 0.10
C LEU A 75 -12.66 -25.63 0.96
N PHE A 76 -13.84 -25.06 1.19
CA PHE A 76 -14.01 -23.83 1.95
C PHE A 76 -13.74 -24.04 3.45
N ARG A 77 -14.15 -25.18 4.02
CA ARG A 77 -13.79 -25.54 5.40
C ARG A 77 -12.27 -25.61 5.61
N ALA A 78 -11.53 -26.11 4.61
CA ALA A 78 -10.07 -26.09 4.67
C ALA A 78 -9.51 -24.66 4.66
N ALA A 79 -10.11 -23.77 3.85
CA ALA A 79 -9.78 -22.35 3.79
C ALA A 79 -10.05 -21.63 5.13
N GLU A 80 -11.16 -21.92 5.80
CA GLU A 80 -11.49 -21.32 7.11
C GLU A 80 -10.55 -21.80 8.23
N ALA A 81 -10.04 -23.03 8.13
CA ALA A 81 -9.15 -23.60 9.13
C ALA A 81 -7.71 -23.06 9.04
N ASP A 82 -7.27 -22.64 7.85
CA ASP A 82 -5.91 -22.15 7.61
C ASP A 82 -5.91 -20.98 6.60
N PRO A 83 -5.58 -19.75 7.06
CA PRO A 83 -5.52 -18.56 6.19
C PRO A 83 -4.55 -18.67 5.02
N GLU A 84 -3.46 -19.44 5.14
CA GLU A 84 -2.52 -19.65 4.03
C GLU A 84 -3.15 -20.56 2.96
N VAL A 85 -3.83 -21.63 3.40
CA VAL A 85 -4.61 -22.49 2.49
C VAL A 85 -5.71 -21.70 1.79
N PHE A 86 -6.34 -20.73 2.48
CA PHE A 86 -7.32 -19.84 1.85
C PHE A 86 -6.67 -19.07 0.69
N LEU A 87 -5.52 -18.44 0.91
CA LEU A 87 -4.81 -17.72 -0.15
C LEU A 87 -4.39 -18.64 -1.29
N ASP A 88 -3.90 -19.85 -0.99
CA ASP A 88 -3.55 -20.85 -2.00
C ASP A 88 -4.77 -21.24 -2.86
N ILE A 89 -5.95 -21.38 -2.25
CA ILE A 89 -7.20 -21.69 -2.96
C ILE A 89 -7.61 -20.53 -3.87
N VAL A 90 -7.50 -19.28 -3.40
CA VAL A 90 -7.78 -18.08 -4.21
C VAL A 90 -6.81 -17.98 -5.39
N ASP A 91 -5.51 -18.16 -5.14
CA ASP A 91 -4.46 -18.13 -6.16
C ASP A 91 -4.63 -19.24 -7.20
N ALA A 92 -4.85 -20.47 -6.77
CA ALA A 92 -5.12 -21.60 -7.66
C ALA A 92 -6.40 -21.38 -8.48
N THR A 93 -7.43 -20.76 -7.90
CA THR A 93 -8.67 -20.41 -8.62
C THR A 93 -8.40 -19.37 -9.71
N LEU A 94 -7.60 -18.33 -9.43
CA LEU A 94 -7.15 -17.36 -10.45
C LEU A 94 -6.39 -18.04 -11.59
N ALA A 95 -5.54 -19.01 -11.28
CA ALA A 95 -4.72 -19.69 -12.28
C ALA A 95 -5.55 -20.53 -13.29
N VAL A 96 -6.72 -21.03 -12.88
CA VAL A 96 -7.54 -21.97 -13.68
C VAL A 96 -8.88 -21.41 -14.16
N THR A 97 -9.21 -20.18 -13.78
CA THR A 97 -10.45 -19.50 -14.18
C THR A 97 -10.16 -18.16 -14.83
N THR A 98 -11.20 -17.54 -15.42
CA THR A 98 -11.10 -16.21 -16.02
C THR A 98 -12.38 -15.41 -15.75
N GLY A 99 -12.28 -14.08 -15.66
CA GLY A 99 -13.42 -13.16 -15.66
C GLY A 99 -13.87 -12.66 -14.27
N GLY A 100 -13.12 -12.98 -13.21
CA GLY A 100 -13.38 -12.52 -11.83
C GLY A 100 -12.24 -11.69 -11.23
N GLU A 101 -11.22 -11.38 -12.00
CA GLU A 101 -9.96 -10.76 -11.53
C GLU A 101 -10.19 -9.35 -11.00
N GLU A 102 -11.02 -8.55 -11.68
CA GLU A 102 -11.34 -7.18 -11.27
C GLU A 102 -12.17 -7.13 -9.99
N ASP A 103 -13.10 -8.08 -9.81
CA ASP A 103 -13.93 -8.14 -8.61
C ASP A 103 -13.11 -8.60 -7.41
N LEU A 104 -12.20 -9.57 -7.59
CA LEU A 104 -11.25 -9.95 -6.56
C LEU A 104 -10.31 -8.80 -6.21
N ARG A 105 -9.76 -8.11 -7.20
CA ARG A 105 -8.89 -6.94 -6.99
C ARG A 105 -9.61 -5.88 -6.16
N ARG A 106 -10.87 -5.58 -6.49
CA ARG A 106 -11.70 -4.63 -5.74
C ARG A 106 -11.97 -5.09 -4.31
N ALA A 107 -12.27 -6.37 -4.09
CA ALA A 107 -12.49 -6.92 -2.75
C ALA A 107 -11.22 -6.82 -1.88
N LEU A 108 -10.06 -7.21 -2.43
CA LEU A 108 -8.76 -7.11 -1.76
C LEU A 108 -8.40 -5.66 -1.45
N GLU A 109 -8.68 -4.73 -2.35
CA GLU A 109 -8.45 -3.29 -2.16
C GLU A 109 -9.36 -2.71 -1.08
N LEU A 110 -10.67 -2.93 -1.19
CA LEU A 110 -11.68 -2.44 -0.27
C LEU A 110 -11.44 -2.93 1.17
N CYS A 111 -10.99 -4.17 1.32
CA CYS A 111 -10.68 -4.76 2.62
C CYS A 111 -9.28 -4.42 3.14
N GLY A 112 -8.48 -3.65 2.39
CA GLY A 112 -7.13 -3.24 2.77
C GLY A 112 -6.13 -4.39 2.85
N SER A 113 -6.26 -5.42 2.01
CA SER A 113 -5.31 -6.54 1.97
C SER A 113 -3.92 -6.10 1.49
N VAL A 114 -2.86 -6.75 1.99
CA VAL A 114 -1.52 -6.65 1.37
C VAL A 114 -1.46 -7.32 0.00
N TRP A 115 -2.45 -8.15 -0.35
CA TRP A 115 -2.52 -8.87 -1.62
C TRP A 115 -3.29 -8.06 -2.69
N THR A 116 -2.97 -8.33 -3.94
CA THR A 116 -3.69 -7.86 -5.13
C THR A 116 -3.56 -8.91 -6.24
N VAL A 117 -4.36 -8.80 -7.28
CA VAL A 117 -4.26 -9.68 -8.45
C VAL A 117 -3.13 -9.19 -9.36
N SER A 118 -2.29 -10.12 -9.84
CA SER A 118 -1.20 -9.85 -10.77
C SER A 118 -1.68 -9.19 -12.08
N PRO A 119 -0.80 -8.46 -12.81
CA PRO A 119 -1.19 -7.80 -14.06
C PRO A 119 -1.73 -8.74 -15.14
N ASP A 120 -1.28 -10.00 -15.16
CA ASP A 120 -1.76 -11.03 -16.08
C ASP A 120 -3.08 -11.69 -15.63
N GLY A 121 -3.60 -11.31 -14.45
CA GLY A 121 -4.86 -11.81 -13.91
C GLY A 121 -4.79 -13.22 -13.32
N ARG A 122 -3.61 -13.83 -13.24
CA ARG A 122 -3.48 -15.29 -13.04
C ARG A 122 -3.01 -15.72 -11.66
N SER A 123 -2.63 -14.77 -10.81
CA SER A 123 -2.08 -15.05 -9.47
C SER A 123 -2.31 -13.90 -8.50
N LEU A 124 -2.16 -14.19 -7.22
CA LEU A 124 -2.00 -13.19 -6.17
C LEU A 124 -0.56 -12.72 -6.12
N GLN A 125 -0.38 -11.42 -5.94
CA GLN A 125 0.90 -10.81 -5.66
C GLN A 125 0.77 -9.80 -4.52
N ARG A 126 1.88 -9.51 -3.86
CA ARG A 126 1.90 -8.41 -2.89
C ARG A 126 1.69 -7.08 -3.60
N ARG A 127 0.82 -6.25 -3.02
CA ARG A 127 0.55 -4.87 -3.45
C ARG A 127 1.78 -3.98 -3.30
N VAL A 128 2.59 -4.24 -2.28
CA VAL A 128 3.84 -3.53 -2.01
C VAL A 128 4.97 -4.54 -1.88
N ALA A 129 6.07 -4.31 -2.61
CA ALA A 129 7.23 -5.20 -2.58
C ALA A 129 7.78 -5.33 -1.14
N PRO A 130 8.19 -6.52 -0.67
CA PRO A 130 8.70 -6.73 0.68
C PRO A 130 9.83 -5.77 1.07
N ALA A 131 10.75 -5.48 0.13
CA ALA A 131 11.84 -4.54 0.35
C ALA A 131 11.35 -3.11 0.69
N MET A 132 10.23 -2.69 0.10
CA MET A 132 9.61 -1.40 0.38
C MET A 132 8.90 -1.40 1.74
N VAL A 133 8.24 -2.50 2.11
CA VAL A 133 7.67 -2.67 3.46
C VAL A 133 8.77 -2.57 4.51
N SER A 134 9.87 -3.31 4.36
CA SER A 134 11.01 -3.26 5.28
C SER A 134 11.67 -1.87 5.34
N ALA A 135 11.71 -1.14 4.22
CA ALA A 135 12.19 0.24 4.23
C ALA A 135 11.23 1.16 5.01
N ALA A 136 9.92 1.04 4.78
CA ALA A 136 8.92 1.81 5.51
C ALA A 136 8.98 1.54 7.02
N GLU A 137 9.07 0.27 7.43
CA GLU A 137 9.21 -0.11 8.85
C GLU A 137 10.44 0.52 9.50
N ARG A 138 11.61 0.48 8.84
CA ARG A 138 12.81 1.18 9.33
C ARG A 138 12.60 2.69 9.42
N ALA A 139 11.91 3.27 8.44
CA ALA A 139 11.56 4.68 8.42
C ALA A 139 10.45 5.07 9.42
N MET A 140 9.77 4.11 10.05
CA MET A 140 8.73 4.35 11.06
C MET A 140 9.15 3.84 12.45
N SER A 141 10.33 3.24 12.58
CA SER A 141 10.80 2.59 13.82
C SER A 141 11.03 3.57 14.99
N PRO A 142 11.64 4.76 14.80
CA PRO A 142 11.77 5.77 15.85
C PRO A 142 10.42 6.27 16.36
N LEU A 143 10.33 6.59 17.64
CA LEU A 143 9.16 7.21 18.26
C LEU A 143 9.24 8.74 18.16
N ASP A 144 8.99 9.26 16.96
CA ASP A 144 9.01 10.69 16.66
C ASP A 144 7.82 11.12 15.77
N ALA A 145 7.65 12.44 15.59
CA ALA A 145 6.58 13.00 14.78
C ALA A 145 6.67 12.57 13.30
N ALA A 146 7.88 12.33 12.78
CA ALA A 146 8.04 11.92 11.40
C ALA A 146 7.54 10.49 11.17
N SER A 147 7.81 9.57 12.10
CA SER A 147 7.30 8.21 12.06
C SER A 147 5.78 8.18 12.18
N GLU A 148 5.18 9.04 13.01
CA GLU A 148 3.72 9.11 13.15
C GLU A 148 3.06 9.59 11.85
N GLU A 149 3.53 10.71 11.32
CA GLU A 149 3.05 11.23 10.04
C GLU A 149 3.28 10.23 8.90
N LEU A 150 4.39 9.48 8.91
CA LEU A 150 4.66 8.47 7.89
C LEU A 150 3.75 7.24 8.02
N ARG A 151 3.39 6.81 9.23
CA ARG A 151 2.38 5.73 9.45
C ARG A 151 1.02 6.15 8.92
N LEU A 152 0.59 7.37 9.24
CA LEU A 152 -0.64 7.97 8.71
C LEU A 152 -0.63 8.02 7.18
N ALA A 153 0.48 8.46 6.59
CA ALA A 153 0.63 8.50 5.14
C ALA A 153 0.55 7.10 4.50
N TRP A 154 1.23 6.11 5.10
CA TRP A 154 1.21 4.73 4.64
C TRP A 154 -0.18 4.10 4.73
N ALA A 155 -0.88 4.31 5.85
CA ALA A 155 -2.24 3.84 6.03
C ALA A 155 -3.22 4.49 5.05
N ALA A 156 -3.05 5.79 4.76
CA ALA A 156 -3.86 6.49 3.76
C ALA A 156 -3.57 6.03 2.32
N ALA A 157 -2.36 5.56 2.01
CA ALA A 157 -2.01 5.08 0.68
C ALA A 157 -2.28 3.58 0.44
N TYR A 158 -2.20 2.76 1.49
CA TYR A 158 -2.23 1.30 1.38
C TYR A 158 -3.26 0.62 2.28
N GLY A 159 -3.82 1.33 3.26
CA GLY A 159 -4.78 0.79 4.24
C GLY A 159 -6.21 0.66 3.72
N ARG A 160 -7.12 0.30 4.62
CA ARG A 160 -8.54 0.08 4.32
C ARG A 160 -9.23 1.43 4.06
N GLY A 161 -9.62 1.69 2.82
CA GLY A 161 -10.23 2.96 2.41
C GLY A 161 -9.18 4.03 2.11
N PRO A 162 -8.37 3.86 1.05
CA PRO A 162 -7.27 4.76 0.73
C PRO A 162 -7.77 6.18 0.46
N ASP A 163 -7.02 7.17 0.95
CA ASP A 163 -7.25 8.59 0.74
C ASP A 163 -5.96 9.25 0.20
N ALA A 164 -5.93 9.46 -1.11
CA ALA A 164 -4.76 9.96 -1.82
C ALA A 164 -4.34 11.36 -1.35
N SER A 165 -5.30 12.20 -0.98
CA SER A 165 -5.05 13.57 -0.50
C SER A 165 -4.39 13.53 0.88
N ASP A 166 -4.99 12.79 1.82
CA ASP A 166 -4.44 12.65 3.17
C ASP A 166 -3.05 11.99 3.16
N ALA A 167 -2.85 10.95 2.32
CA ALA A 167 -1.55 10.30 2.16
C ALA A 167 -0.46 11.30 1.74
N TRP A 168 -0.78 12.21 0.82
CA TRP A 168 0.15 13.24 0.35
C TRP A 168 0.46 14.28 1.44
N ASP A 169 -0.54 14.74 2.18
CA ASP A 169 -0.34 15.72 3.25
C ASP A 169 0.51 15.17 4.39
N HIS A 170 0.21 13.96 4.85
CA HIS A 170 0.98 13.28 5.89
C HIS A 170 2.41 13.00 5.41
N SER A 171 2.61 12.70 4.12
CA SER A 171 3.94 12.59 3.50
C SER A 171 4.75 13.88 3.59
N ILE A 172 4.15 15.04 3.28
CA ILE A 172 4.80 16.34 3.41
C ILE A 172 5.20 16.60 4.87
N LYS A 173 4.29 16.37 5.82
CA LYS A 173 4.53 16.59 7.25
C LYS A 173 5.63 15.68 7.82
N ALA A 174 5.69 14.43 7.37
CA ALA A 174 6.77 13.51 7.75
C ALA A 174 8.14 14.03 7.28
N ALA A 175 8.25 14.47 6.03
CA ALA A 175 9.47 15.06 5.50
C ALA A 175 9.85 16.38 6.18
N GLU A 176 8.87 17.25 6.47
CA GLU A 176 9.07 18.48 7.24
C GLU A 176 9.63 18.17 8.65
N SER A 177 9.09 17.15 9.32
CA SER A 177 9.47 16.78 10.68
C SER A 177 10.94 16.35 10.81
N VAL A 178 11.53 15.76 9.77
CA VAL A 178 12.98 15.42 9.77
C VAL A 178 13.88 16.50 9.18
N LEU A 179 13.40 17.27 8.18
CA LEU A 179 14.24 18.25 7.49
C LEU A 179 14.28 19.62 8.14
N ILE A 180 13.17 20.10 8.72
CA ILE A 180 13.11 21.42 9.36
C ILE A 180 14.13 21.56 10.50
N PRO A 181 14.24 20.61 11.45
CA PRO A 181 15.20 20.73 12.55
C PRO A 181 16.65 20.79 12.08
N VAL A 182 16.95 20.24 10.90
CA VAL A 182 18.31 20.18 10.34
C VAL A 182 18.60 21.41 9.47
N VAL A 183 17.68 21.74 8.57
CA VAL A 183 17.88 22.74 7.51
C VAL A 183 17.45 24.14 7.93
N VAL A 184 16.41 24.25 8.76
CA VAL A 184 15.80 25.53 9.17
C VAL A 184 15.57 25.61 10.70
N PRO A 185 16.57 25.29 11.56
CA PRO A 185 16.37 25.11 13.00
C PRO A 185 15.88 26.36 13.75
N LYS A 186 16.11 27.55 13.19
CA LYS A 186 15.86 28.84 13.87
C LYS A 186 14.48 29.43 13.57
N LYS A 187 13.69 28.85 12.67
CA LYS A 187 12.39 29.42 12.26
C LYS A 187 11.24 28.62 12.90
N ALA A 188 10.53 29.25 13.84
CA ALA A 188 9.48 28.61 14.64
C ALA A 188 8.27 28.08 13.84
N LYS A 189 8.03 28.60 12.64
CA LYS A 189 6.95 28.18 11.71
C LYS A 189 7.53 27.93 10.32
N ALA A 190 8.58 27.11 10.27
CA ALA A 190 9.16 26.69 9.00
C ALA A 190 8.20 25.75 8.26
N THR A 191 8.31 25.76 6.94
CA THR A 191 7.56 24.91 6.01
C THR A 191 8.53 24.22 5.05
N MET A 192 8.05 23.27 4.25
CA MET A 192 8.81 22.67 3.16
C MET A 192 9.33 23.72 2.16
N GLY A 193 8.57 24.81 1.96
CA GLY A 193 9.02 25.95 1.16
C GLY A 193 10.30 26.61 1.70
N ASP A 194 10.44 26.68 3.03
CA ASP A 194 11.64 27.21 3.68
C ASP A 194 12.83 26.25 3.55
N VAL A 195 12.60 24.95 3.71
CA VAL A 195 13.62 23.91 3.49
C VAL A 195 14.14 24.00 2.05
N LEU A 196 13.24 24.02 1.06
CA LEU A 196 13.59 24.22 -0.35
C LEU A 196 14.36 25.53 -0.59
N GLY A 197 13.97 26.60 0.10
CA GLY A 197 14.65 27.89 0.02
C GLY A 197 16.09 27.86 0.54
N GLN A 198 16.35 27.12 1.62
CA GLN A 198 17.70 26.95 2.18
C GLN A 198 18.57 26.00 1.34
N LEU A 199 18.02 24.88 0.86
CA LEU A 199 18.79 23.89 0.08
C LEU A 199 19.22 24.41 -1.31
N ARG A 200 18.46 25.33 -1.90
CA ARG A 200 18.77 25.87 -3.25
C ARG A 200 19.88 26.92 -3.27
N ARG A 201 20.29 27.42 -2.10
CA ARG A 201 21.28 28.49 -1.95
C ARG A 201 22.68 27.89 -1.86
N PRO A 202 23.56 28.07 -2.88
CA PRO A 202 24.89 27.49 -2.87
C PRO A 202 25.73 27.89 -1.64
N GLU A 203 25.54 29.11 -1.14
CA GLU A 203 26.23 29.67 0.02
C GLU A 203 25.95 28.92 1.33
N ASN A 204 24.91 28.08 1.38
CA ASN A 204 24.54 27.35 2.58
C ASN A 204 25.35 26.08 2.81
N GLY A 205 26.16 25.63 1.84
CA GLY A 205 27.13 24.54 2.02
C GLY A 205 26.55 23.12 2.10
N TRP A 206 25.24 22.94 1.88
CA TRP A 206 24.60 21.64 1.94
C TRP A 206 25.10 20.69 0.85
N ARG A 207 25.33 19.43 1.21
CA ARG A 207 25.86 18.36 0.36
C ARG A 207 25.18 17.03 0.65
N LEU A 208 25.10 16.17 -0.35
CA LEU A 208 24.72 14.76 -0.19
C LEU A 208 25.96 13.89 0.04
N VAL A 209 25.80 12.74 0.69
CA VAL A 209 26.87 11.72 0.75
C VAL A 209 27.14 11.13 -0.64
N LEU A 210 26.14 11.09 -1.51
CA LEU A 210 26.25 10.57 -2.86
C LEU A 210 27.07 11.53 -3.76
N PRO A 211 28.15 11.07 -4.40
CA PRO A 211 28.80 11.86 -5.44
C PRO A 211 27.90 11.90 -6.68
N GLY A 212 27.64 13.10 -7.22
CA GLY A 212 27.06 13.26 -8.55
C GLY A 212 28.05 12.79 -9.63
N ALA A 213 27.63 12.84 -10.90
CA ALA A 213 28.50 12.49 -12.03
C ALA A 213 29.82 13.28 -12.04
N ASP A 214 29.76 14.54 -11.60
CA ASP A 214 30.92 15.45 -11.51
C ASP A 214 31.62 15.40 -10.13
N GLY A 215 31.21 14.50 -9.22
CA GLY A 215 31.79 14.36 -7.88
C GLY A 215 31.47 15.52 -6.92
N ASP A 216 30.50 16.37 -7.24
CA ASP A 216 30.22 17.64 -6.54
C ASP A 216 29.39 17.50 -5.25
N HIS A 217 28.78 16.33 -5.03
CA HIS A 217 27.88 16.06 -3.91
C HIS A 217 26.66 17.00 -3.86
N ALA A 218 26.18 17.47 -5.02
CA ALA A 218 25.11 18.44 -5.09
C ALA A 218 23.79 17.94 -4.48
N VAL A 219 23.05 18.86 -3.84
CA VAL A 219 21.70 18.60 -3.30
C VAL A 219 20.59 18.67 -4.33
N ALA A 220 20.91 18.94 -5.60
CA ALA A 220 19.93 19.04 -6.69
C ALA A 220 18.98 17.83 -6.79
N PRO A 221 19.43 16.56 -6.62
CA PRO A 221 18.53 15.40 -6.60
C PRO A 221 17.50 15.46 -5.46
N LEU A 222 17.94 15.78 -4.24
CA LEU A 222 17.04 15.93 -3.09
C LEU A 222 16.05 17.08 -3.30
N VAL A 223 16.51 18.21 -3.83
CA VAL A 223 15.63 19.34 -4.18
C VAL A 223 14.59 18.93 -5.23
N GLY A 224 14.97 18.10 -6.21
CA GLY A 224 14.04 17.53 -7.19
C GLY A 224 12.97 16.67 -6.54
N MET A 225 13.36 15.74 -5.66
CA MET A 225 12.42 14.90 -4.90
C MET A 225 11.46 15.74 -4.05
N LEU A 226 11.96 16.75 -3.34
CA LEU A 226 11.12 17.65 -2.53
C LEU A 226 10.14 18.50 -3.37
N ARG A 227 10.46 18.78 -4.64
CA ARG A 227 9.54 19.47 -5.57
C ARG A 227 8.46 18.54 -6.14
N LEU A 228 8.72 17.23 -6.20
CA LEU A 228 7.67 16.25 -6.52
C LEU A 228 6.71 16.09 -5.33
N LEU A 229 7.25 16.11 -4.12
CA LEU A 229 6.47 16.00 -2.87
C LEU A 229 5.65 17.26 -2.56
N TRP A 230 6.18 18.47 -2.82
CA TRP A 230 5.55 19.72 -2.41
C TRP A 230 5.42 20.72 -3.57
N PRO A 231 4.25 21.38 -3.74
CA PRO A 231 3.08 21.35 -2.84
C PRO A 231 2.10 20.20 -3.12
N ASN A 232 1.16 19.96 -2.19
CA ASN A 232 0.03 19.05 -2.43
C ASN A 232 -0.87 19.61 -3.56
N PRO A 233 -1.14 18.84 -4.64
CA PRO A 233 -1.89 19.30 -5.82
C PRO A 233 -3.34 19.75 -5.58
N ASP A 234 -4.00 19.33 -4.49
CA ASP A 234 -5.40 19.71 -4.23
C ASP A 234 -5.55 20.92 -3.28
N ARG A 235 -4.51 21.26 -2.51
CA ARG A 235 -4.54 22.25 -1.44
C ARG A 235 -3.88 23.59 -1.78
N HIS A 236 -2.98 23.65 -2.77
CA HIS A 236 -2.27 24.90 -3.05
C HIS A 236 -3.02 25.81 -4.06
N GLY A 237 -3.29 27.05 -3.64
CA GLY A 237 -3.95 28.08 -4.46
C GLY A 237 -2.97 28.82 -5.38
N ALA A 238 -3.13 28.59 -6.69
CA ALA A 238 -2.79 29.44 -7.85
C ALA A 238 -2.97 28.67 -9.17
N GLY A 239 -2.94 27.32 -9.14
CA GLY A 239 -3.20 26.44 -10.28
C GLY A 239 -4.55 25.73 -10.22
N GLN A 240 -4.83 24.88 -11.22
CA GLN A 240 -5.97 23.96 -11.19
C GLN A 240 -5.77 22.96 -10.05
N ARG A 241 -6.58 23.10 -8.99
CA ARG A 241 -6.66 22.11 -7.92
C ARG A 241 -7.14 20.80 -8.52
N ARG A 242 -6.41 19.71 -8.27
CA ARG A 242 -6.83 18.35 -8.63
C ARG A 242 -6.58 17.43 -7.47
N THR A 243 -7.51 16.50 -7.25
CA THR A 243 -7.28 15.39 -6.34
C THR A 243 -6.19 14.48 -6.93
N PRO A 244 -5.15 14.11 -6.15
CA PRO A 244 -4.15 13.15 -6.60
C PRO A 244 -4.77 11.77 -6.85
N THR A 245 -4.21 11.01 -7.79
CA THR A 245 -4.59 9.60 -7.93
C THR A 245 -3.98 8.79 -6.79
N LEU A 246 -4.54 7.61 -6.52
CA LEU A 246 -3.97 6.71 -5.51
C LEU A 246 -2.54 6.28 -5.89
N GLU A 247 -2.29 6.03 -7.16
CA GLU A 247 -0.94 5.69 -7.66
C GLU A 247 0.07 6.79 -7.37
N GLU A 248 -0.28 8.07 -7.62
CA GLU A 248 0.59 9.19 -7.30
C GLU A 248 0.84 9.30 -5.80
N ALA A 249 -0.19 9.12 -4.97
CA ALA A 249 -0.05 9.15 -3.51
C ALA A 249 0.85 8.02 -3.00
N GLN A 250 0.73 6.82 -3.54
CA GLN A 250 1.60 5.68 -3.23
C GLN A 250 3.06 5.98 -3.61
N ALA A 251 3.30 6.55 -4.79
CA ALA A 251 4.65 6.96 -5.20
C ALA A 251 5.23 8.03 -4.26
N VAL A 252 4.41 8.99 -3.81
CA VAL A 252 4.79 10.03 -2.86
C VAL A 252 5.13 9.48 -1.48
N VAL A 253 4.39 8.49 -0.98
CA VAL A 253 4.72 7.79 0.26
C VAL A 253 6.06 7.07 0.15
N GLN A 254 6.31 6.34 -0.94
CA GLN A 254 7.60 5.67 -1.19
C GLN A 254 8.77 6.65 -1.26
N LEU A 255 8.56 7.79 -1.93
CA LEU A 255 9.54 8.87 -1.99
C LEU A 255 9.82 9.44 -0.59
N THR A 256 8.79 9.59 0.23
CA THR A 256 8.90 10.11 1.60
C THR A 256 9.62 9.14 2.52
N VAL A 257 9.35 7.83 2.42
CA VAL A 257 10.12 6.80 3.12
C VAL A 257 11.61 6.96 2.84
N THR A 258 11.98 7.17 1.56
CA THR A 258 13.36 7.38 1.15
C THR A 258 13.95 8.66 1.76
N ILE A 259 13.24 9.79 1.69
CA ILE A 259 13.69 11.08 2.25
C ILE A 259 13.88 10.99 3.77
N VAL A 260 12.95 10.35 4.49
CA VAL A 260 13.02 10.17 5.94
C VAL A 260 14.21 9.31 6.33
N GLN A 261 14.46 8.21 5.62
CA GLN A 261 15.66 7.40 5.83
C GLN A 261 16.93 8.20 5.55
N TRP A 262 17.01 8.92 4.43
CA TRP A 262 18.16 9.75 4.10
C TRP A 262 18.47 10.80 5.16
N ALA A 263 17.44 11.45 5.70
CA ALA A 263 17.61 12.42 6.77
C ALA A 263 18.18 11.76 8.04
N ARG A 264 17.69 10.57 8.41
CA ARG A 264 18.11 9.82 9.60
C ARG A 264 19.51 9.21 9.48
N ASP A 265 19.85 8.70 8.30
CA ASP A 265 21.17 8.14 8.00
C ASP A 265 22.23 9.23 7.77
N GLY A 266 21.83 10.51 7.86
CA GLY A 266 22.70 11.65 7.64
C GLY A 266 23.23 11.69 6.20
N VAL A 267 22.42 11.31 5.21
CA VAL A 267 22.77 11.43 3.79
C VAL A 267 22.88 12.90 3.39
N LEU A 268 22.06 13.78 3.97
CA LEU A 268 22.19 15.23 3.86
C LEU A 268 23.11 15.77 4.96
N ARG A 269 24.14 16.54 4.58
CA ARG A 269 25.13 17.12 5.50
C ARG A 269 25.44 18.55 5.12
N LYS A 270 25.98 19.30 6.07
CA LYS A 270 26.50 20.66 5.88
C LYS A 270 27.96 20.70 6.28
#